data_AF-A0A420EA91-F1
#
_entry.id   AF-A0A420EA91-F1
#
_cell.length_a   1.000
_cell.length_b   1.000
_cell.length_c   1.000
_cell.angle_alpha   90.00
_cell.angle_beta   90.00
_cell.angle_gamma   90.00
#
_symmetry.space_group_name_H-M   'P 1'
#
loop_
_entity.id
_entity.type
_entity.pdbx_description
1 polymer ?
#
loop_
_entity_poly.entity_id
_entity_poly.type
_entity_poly.pdbx_seq_one_letter_code
_entity_poly.pdbx_strand_id
1 'polypeptide(L)'
;MAGEYSAEEKANLALVQGLFDNVLNAIDADAVDSYIRPDYIQHNPSTLSGTEPLKELLRRIGRDHPQSVHDVKRMMVDGDMVMVHYHARRWPGDRGWIAVDIYRIENGLIAEHWDVVQPIGPDSINPLTPF
;
A
#
# COMPACT_ATOMS: atom_id res chain seq x y z
N MET A 1 -9.99 23.07 -13.70
CA MET A 1 -9.29 23.58 -12.51
C MET A 1 -9.26 22.43 -11.53
N ALA A 2 -8.11 21.80 -11.29
CA ALA A 2 -8.00 20.83 -10.21
C ALA A 2 -8.24 21.61 -8.90
N GLY A 3 -9.34 21.30 -8.21
CA GLY A 3 -9.60 21.88 -6.89
C GLY A 3 -8.56 21.37 -5.90
N GLU A 4 -8.27 22.16 -4.87
CA GLU A 4 -7.51 21.65 -3.73
C GLU A 4 -8.32 20.56 -3.02
N TYR A 5 -7.63 19.51 -2.55
CA TYR A 5 -8.24 18.50 -1.70
C TYR A 5 -8.84 19.12 -0.44
N SER A 6 -10.01 18.60 -0.07
CA SER A 6 -10.68 18.89 1.19
C SER A 6 -9.83 18.48 2.40
N ALA A 7 -10.22 18.93 3.59
CA ALA A 7 -9.54 18.53 4.83
C ALA A 7 -9.64 17.02 5.08
N GLU A 8 -10.79 16.43 4.75
CA GLU A 8 -11.04 14.98 4.87
C GLU A 8 -10.15 14.18 3.91
N GLU A 9 -10.10 14.58 2.64
CA GLU A 9 -9.24 13.95 1.64
C GLU A 9 -7.75 14.02 2.02
N LYS A 10 -7.30 15.16 2.57
CA LYS A 10 -5.94 15.29 3.12
C LYS A 10 -5.70 14.37 4.31
N ALA A 11 -6.69 14.16 5.17
CA ALA A 11 -6.61 13.21 6.28
C ALA A 11 -6.56 11.75 5.78
N ASN A 12 -7.35 11.42 4.76
CA ASN A 12 -7.35 10.10 4.13
C ASN A 12 -6.00 9.79 3.46
N LEU A 13 -5.42 10.77 2.75
CA LEU A 13 -4.05 10.65 2.23
C LEU A 13 -3.03 10.42 3.34
N ALA A 14 -3.11 11.18 4.44
CA ALA A 14 -2.20 11.04 5.57
C ALA A 14 -2.33 9.67 6.27
N LEU A 15 -3.55 9.15 6.40
CA LEU A 15 -3.82 7.83 6.94
C LEU A 15 -3.11 6.75 6.11
N VAL A 16 -3.32 6.76 4.79
CA VAL A 16 -2.72 5.75 3.91
C VAL A 16 -1.20 5.93 3.80
N GLN A 17 -0.68 7.15 3.75
CA GLN A 17 0.76 7.40 3.80
C GLN A 17 1.36 6.83 5.10
N GLY A 18 0.68 7.04 6.24
CA GLY A 18 1.07 6.48 7.52
C GLY A 18 1.07 4.95 7.56
N LEU A 19 0.13 4.29 6.85
CA LEU A 19 0.15 2.84 6.67
C LEU A 19 1.45 2.40 5.96
N PHE A 20 1.80 3.05 4.85
CA PHE A 20 3.02 2.72 4.11
C PHE A 20 4.27 2.89 4.96
N ASP A 21 4.36 4.00 5.71
CA ASP A 21 5.57 4.32 6.48
C ASP A 21 5.70 3.47 7.75
N ASN A 22 4.64 3.42 8.57
CA ASN A 22 4.71 2.89 9.92
C ASN A 22 4.28 1.42 10.01
N VAL A 23 3.69 0.84 8.95
CA VAL A 23 3.29 -0.57 8.94
C VAL A 23 4.09 -1.32 7.87
N LEU A 24 3.98 -0.92 6.60
CA LEU A 24 4.54 -1.70 5.49
C LEU A 24 6.06 -1.58 5.39
N ASN A 25 6.59 -0.36 5.48
CA ASN A 25 8.03 -0.09 5.39
C ASN A 25 8.75 -0.31 6.74
N ALA A 26 8.08 -0.05 7.87
CA ALA A 26 8.58 -0.42 9.18
C ALA A 26 8.49 -1.93 9.47
N ILE A 27 7.68 -2.67 8.69
CA ILE A 27 7.36 -4.09 8.89
C ILE A 27 6.80 -4.33 10.31
N ASP A 28 5.93 -3.42 10.76
CA ASP A 28 5.38 -3.42 12.12
C ASP A 28 3.96 -3.99 12.13
N ALA A 29 3.83 -5.23 12.59
CA ALA A 29 2.54 -5.91 12.73
C ALA A 29 1.67 -5.34 13.85
N ASP A 30 2.26 -4.71 14.87
CA ASP A 30 1.55 -4.18 16.02
C ASP A 30 0.87 -2.84 15.69
N ALA A 31 1.40 -2.10 14.71
CA ALA A 31 0.82 -0.86 14.22
C ALA A 31 -0.45 -1.06 13.37
N VAL A 32 -0.71 -2.26 12.83
CA VAL A 32 -1.80 -2.53 11.86
C VAL A 32 -3.17 -2.04 12.32
N ASP A 33 -3.54 -2.31 13.58
CA ASP A 33 -4.88 -1.98 14.10
C ASP A 33 -5.10 -0.48 14.29
N SER A 34 -4.06 0.35 14.18
CA SER A 34 -4.17 1.81 14.20
C SER A 34 -4.58 2.41 12.84
N TYR A 35 -4.48 1.61 11.77
CA TYR A 35 -4.73 2.07 10.39
C TYR A 35 -5.90 1.35 9.72
N ILE A 36 -6.12 0.09 10.06
CA ILE A 36 -7.02 -0.80 9.33
C ILE A 36 -8.13 -1.31 10.25
N ARG A 37 -9.36 -1.35 9.75
CA ARG A 37 -10.48 -1.90 10.50
C ARG A 37 -10.32 -3.42 10.70
N PRO A 38 -10.74 -3.98 11.85
CA PRO A 38 -10.69 -5.43 12.08
C PRO A 38 -11.46 -6.23 11.03
N ASP A 39 -12.53 -5.65 10.46
CA ASP A 39 -13.42 -6.24 9.47
C ASP A 39 -13.11 -5.80 8.03
N TYR A 40 -11.91 -5.25 7.75
CA TYR A 40 -11.61 -4.74 6.41
C TYR A 40 -11.69 -5.84 5.34
N ILE A 41 -12.19 -5.48 4.17
CA ILE A 41 -12.38 -6.38 3.05
C ILE A 41 -11.13 -6.37 2.16
N GLN A 42 -10.57 -7.54 1.88
CA GLN A 42 -9.39 -7.73 1.04
C GLN A 42 -9.79 -8.33 -0.30
N HIS A 43 -9.45 -7.66 -1.40
CA HIS A 43 -9.70 -8.16 -2.76
C HIS A 43 -8.47 -8.79 -3.42
N ASN A 44 -7.26 -8.60 -2.88
CA ASN A 44 -6.08 -9.30 -3.38
C ASN A 44 -6.28 -10.83 -3.23
N PRO A 45 -6.22 -11.61 -4.32
CA PRO A 45 -6.51 -13.05 -4.29
C PRO A 45 -5.52 -13.88 -3.45
N SER A 46 -4.41 -13.29 -3.02
CA SER A 46 -3.34 -13.94 -2.27
C SER A 46 -3.48 -13.85 -0.75
N THR A 47 -4.43 -13.05 -0.25
CA THR A 47 -4.58 -12.75 1.19
C THR A 47 -6.05 -12.74 1.59
N LEU A 48 -6.37 -13.23 2.80
CA LEU A 48 -7.72 -13.18 3.35
C LEU A 48 -8.04 -11.80 3.97
N SER A 49 -9.33 -11.47 4.05
CA SER A 49 -9.85 -10.28 4.76
C SER A 49 -9.54 -10.30 6.26
N GLY A 50 -9.64 -9.11 6.89
CA GLY A 50 -9.35 -8.88 8.30
C GLY A 50 -7.85 -8.68 8.60
N THR A 51 -7.52 -8.13 9.77
CA THR A 51 -6.14 -7.66 10.06
C THR A 51 -5.13 -8.77 10.33
N GLU A 52 -5.55 -9.93 10.85
CA GLU A 52 -4.61 -10.99 11.24
C GLU A 52 -3.81 -11.59 10.06
N PRO A 53 -4.40 -11.88 8.89
CA PRO A 53 -3.64 -12.29 7.70
C PRO A 53 -2.51 -11.32 7.33
N LEU A 54 -2.75 -10.00 7.42
CA LEU A 54 -1.72 -9.00 7.14
C LEU A 54 -0.63 -9.00 8.22
N LYS A 55 -1.00 -9.11 9.50
CA LYS A 55 -0.02 -9.20 10.60
C LYS A 55 0.90 -10.41 10.44
N GLU A 56 0.36 -11.57 10.08
CA GLU A 56 1.18 -12.75 9.83
C GLU A 56 2.10 -12.57 8.62
N LEU A 57 1.61 -11.95 7.55
CA LEU A 57 2.42 -11.61 6.39
C LEU A 57 3.59 -10.68 6.76
N LEU A 58 3.34 -9.63 7.55
CA LEU A 58 4.38 -8.70 8.02
C LEU A 58 5.42 -9.43 8.88
N ARG A 59 5.00 -10.27 9.84
CA ARG A 59 5.93 -11.09 10.64
C ARG A 59 6.80 -11.99 9.77
N ARG A 60 6.24 -12.55 8.69
CA ARG A 60 7.01 -13.36 7.74
C ARG A 60 7.98 -12.50 6.91
N ILE A 61 7.53 -11.36 6.38
CA ILE A 61 8.38 -10.43 5.62
C ILE A 61 9.55 -9.95 6.50
N GLY A 62 9.31 -9.64 7.78
CA GLY A 62 10.38 -9.21 8.69
C GLY A 62 11.47 -10.27 8.92
N ARG A 63 11.14 -11.55 8.76
CA ARG A 63 12.12 -12.66 8.81
C ARG A 63 12.82 -12.87 7.47
N ASP A 64 12.05 -12.93 6.39
CA ASP A 64 12.53 -13.38 5.07
C ASP A 64 13.15 -12.24 4.24
N HIS A 65 12.61 -11.02 4.38
CA HIS A 65 12.87 -9.84 3.55
C HIS A 65 12.90 -8.54 4.40
N PRO A 66 13.74 -8.43 5.44
CA PRO A 66 13.74 -7.29 6.36
C PRO A 66 14.14 -5.95 5.71
N GLN A 67 14.64 -5.98 4.48
CA GLN A 67 15.02 -4.80 3.70
C GLN A 67 14.02 -4.53 2.56
N SER A 68 12.81 -5.10 2.63
CA SER A 68 11.75 -4.79 1.68
C SER A 68 11.38 -3.31 1.75
N VAL A 69 11.02 -2.72 0.62
CA VAL A 69 10.63 -1.32 0.52
C VAL A 69 9.46 -1.15 -0.44
N HIS A 70 8.51 -0.32 -0.02
CA HIS A 70 7.38 0.19 -0.79
C HIS A 70 7.68 1.68 -1.06
N ASP A 71 8.31 1.95 -2.21
CA ASP A 71 8.77 3.29 -2.58
C ASP A 71 7.64 4.03 -3.32
N VAL A 72 6.87 4.80 -2.55
CA VAL A 72 5.70 5.56 -3.01
C VAL A 72 6.10 6.63 -4.02
N LYS A 73 5.47 6.61 -5.20
CA LYS A 73 5.74 7.55 -6.30
C LYS A 73 4.70 8.66 -6.39
N ARG A 74 3.46 8.33 -6.07
CA ARG A 74 2.34 9.29 -6.01
C ARG A 74 1.15 8.67 -5.30
N MET A 75 0.33 9.54 -4.74
CA MET A 75 -0.96 9.21 -4.17
C MET A 75 -2.01 10.17 -4.72
N MET A 76 -3.22 9.66 -4.88
CA MET A 76 -4.39 10.41 -5.35
C MET A 76 -5.56 10.08 -4.43
N VAL A 77 -6.45 11.03 -4.22
CA VAL A 77 -7.64 10.85 -3.39
C VAL A 77 -8.86 11.42 -4.11
N ASP A 78 -9.98 10.73 -3.95
CA ASP A 78 -11.32 11.13 -4.39
C ASP A 78 -12.30 10.75 -3.29
N GLY A 79 -12.69 11.72 -2.45
CA GLY A 79 -13.53 11.49 -1.29
C GLY A 79 -12.91 10.51 -0.30
N ASP A 80 -13.55 9.35 -0.12
CA ASP A 80 -13.12 8.28 0.79
C ASP A 80 -12.20 7.24 0.13
N MET A 81 -11.82 7.44 -1.13
CA MET A 81 -10.96 6.52 -1.89
C MET A 81 -9.56 7.10 -2.05
N VAL A 82 -8.53 6.33 -1.72
CA VAL A 82 -7.12 6.69 -1.91
C VAL A 82 -6.43 5.66 -2.80
N MET A 83 -5.77 6.14 -3.85
CA MET A 83 -4.93 5.32 -4.73
C MET A 83 -3.45 5.61 -4.48
N VAL A 84 -2.62 4.57 -4.48
CA VAL A 84 -1.16 4.67 -4.29
C VAL A 84 -0.46 3.95 -5.42
N HIS A 85 0.43 4.65 -6.14
CA HIS A 85 1.32 4.03 -7.13
C HIS A 85 2.74 4.00 -6.59
N TYR A 86 3.34 2.82 -6.53
CA TYR A 86 4.63 2.61 -5.85
C TYR A 86 5.48 1.50 -6.46
N HIS A 87 6.79 1.56 -6.16
CA HIS A 87 7.76 0.54 -6.53
C HIS A 87 8.01 -0.40 -5.33
N ALA A 88 7.50 -1.62 -5.42
CA ALA A 88 7.70 -2.64 -4.38
C ALA A 88 8.96 -3.46 -4.67
N ARG A 89 9.86 -3.60 -3.70
CA ARG A 89 11.09 -4.41 -3.79
C ARG A 89 11.27 -5.21 -2.52
N ARG A 90 11.77 -6.45 -2.61
CA ARG A 90 11.98 -7.30 -1.43
C ARG A 90 13.37 -7.19 -0.82
N TRP A 91 14.37 -6.79 -1.60
CA TRP A 91 15.76 -6.65 -1.15
C TRP A 91 16.51 -5.63 -2.03
N PRO A 92 17.69 -5.14 -1.60
CA PRO A 92 18.52 -4.26 -2.40
C PRO A 92 18.90 -4.89 -3.75
N GLY A 93 18.57 -4.22 -4.84
CA GLY A 93 18.81 -4.71 -6.21
C GLY A 93 17.70 -5.60 -6.78
N ASP A 94 16.63 -5.90 -6.03
CA ASP A 94 15.43 -6.50 -6.59
C ASP A 94 14.82 -5.55 -7.64
N ARG A 95 14.51 -6.10 -8.83
CA ARG A 95 13.77 -5.33 -9.85
C ARG A 95 12.37 -5.00 -9.37
N GLY A 96 11.78 -5.91 -8.59
CA GLY A 96 10.51 -5.69 -7.93
C GLY A 96 9.32 -5.57 -8.87
N TRP A 97 8.30 -4.86 -8.39
CA TRP A 97 7.01 -4.70 -9.03
C TRP A 97 6.56 -3.24 -9.08
N ILE A 98 5.76 -2.94 -10.10
CA ILE A 98 4.90 -1.77 -10.17
C ILE A 98 3.59 -2.17 -9.51
N ALA A 99 3.18 -1.45 -8.47
CA ALA A 99 1.93 -1.73 -7.78
C ALA A 99 1.07 -0.48 -7.73
N VAL A 100 -0.24 -0.70 -7.90
CA VAL A 100 -1.26 0.28 -7.61
C VAL A 100 -2.20 -0.33 -6.58
N ASP A 101 -2.23 0.27 -5.39
CA ASP A 101 -3.21 -0.07 -4.37
C ASP A 101 -4.32 0.98 -4.39
N ILE A 102 -5.53 0.54 -4.09
CA ILE A 102 -6.72 1.38 -3.91
C ILE A 102 -7.31 1.01 -2.55
N TYR A 103 -7.53 2.03 -1.72
CA TYR A 103 -8.07 1.89 -0.37
C TYR A 103 -9.38 2.67 -0.27
N ARG A 104 -10.38 2.08 0.38
CA ARG A 104 -11.57 2.81 0.87
C ARG A 104 -11.41 3.08 2.35
N ILE A 105 -11.70 4.30 2.76
CA ILE A 105 -11.63 4.75 4.14
C ILE A 105 -13.05 4.86 4.70
N GLU A 106 -13.24 4.47 5.95
CA GLU A 106 -14.51 4.62 6.65
C GLU A 106 -14.25 4.91 8.12
N ASN A 107 -14.82 6.02 8.62
CA ASN A 107 -14.65 6.45 10.00
C ASN A 107 -13.17 6.60 10.43
N GLY A 108 -12.32 7.09 9.52
CA GLY A 108 -10.90 7.33 9.77
C GLY A 108 -10.01 6.09 9.77
N LEU A 109 -10.51 4.93 9.32
CA LEU A 109 -9.75 3.69 9.18
C LEU A 109 -9.93 3.10 7.78
N ILE A 110 -8.95 2.32 7.32
CA ILE A 110 -9.02 1.59 6.05
C ILE A 110 -10.02 0.44 6.20
N ALA A 111 -11.05 0.45 5.36
CA ALA A 111 -12.16 -0.48 5.40
C ALA A 111 -12.12 -1.51 4.25
N GLU A 112 -11.42 -1.20 3.16
CA GLU A 112 -11.39 -2.06 1.99
C GLU A 112 -10.13 -1.79 1.14
N HIS A 113 -9.63 -2.83 0.49
CA HIS A 113 -8.41 -2.77 -0.31
C HIS A 113 -8.50 -3.58 -1.60
N TRP A 114 -8.04 -2.99 -2.70
CA TRP A 114 -7.79 -3.63 -3.99
C TRP A 114 -6.37 -3.33 -4.44
N ASP A 115 -5.76 -4.24 -5.20
CA ASP A 115 -4.51 -3.97 -5.87
C ASP A 115 -4.45 -4.52 -7.29
N VAL A 116 -3.51 -3.96 -8.06
CA VAL A 116 -2.94 -4.57 -9.25
C VAL A 116 -1.42 -4.48 -9.17
N VAL A 117 -0.76 -5.60 -9.47
CA VAL A 117 0.69 -5.72 -9.34
C VAL A 117 1.28 -6.27 -10.63
N GLN A 118 2.27 -5.58 -11.18
CA GLN A 118 2.98 -5.96 -12.40
C GLN A 118 4.48 -6.15 -12.14
N PRO A 119 5.07 -7.33 -12.43
CA PRO A 119 6.50 -7.53 -12.29
C PRO A 119 7.30 -6.72 -13.32
N ILE A 120 8.44 -6.15 -12.90
CA ILE A 120 9.32 -5.40 -13.79
C ILE A 120 10.27 -6.35 -14.53
N GLY A 121 9.87 -6.75 -15.75
CA GLY A 121 10.65 -7.63 -16.63
C GLY A 121 11.91 -6.97 -17.23
N PRO A 122 12.91 -7.77 -17.67
CA PRO A 122 14.15 -7.29 -18.29
C PRO A 122 13.97 -6.48 -19.56
N ASP A 123 12.92 -6.77 -20.33
CA ASP A 123 12.83 -6.39 -21.73
C ASP A 123 11.73 -5.34 -21.97
N SER A 124 11.72 -4.26 -21.17
CA SER A 124 10.83 -3.12 -21.45
C SER A 124 11.25 -2.46 -22.76
N ILE A 125 10.35 -2.47 -23.75
CA ILE A 125 10.52 -1.74 -25.02
C ILE A 125 10.43 -0.22 -24.77
N ASN A 126 9.67 0.20 -23.74
CA ASN A 126 9.56 1.61 -23.37
C ASN A 126 10.85 2.07 -22.68
N PRO A 127 11.53 3.13 -23.18
CA PRO A 127 12.76 3.64 -22.58
C PRO A 127 12.52 4.46 -21.30
N LEU A 128 11.27 4.82 -21.00
CA LEU A 128 10.91 5.54 -19.78
C LEU A 128 10.69 4.58 -18.61
N THR A 129 10.92 5.09 -17.39
CA THR A 129 10.56 4.35 -16.18
C THR A 129 9.04 4.16 -16.11
N PRO A 130 8.54 3.03 -15.58
CA PRO A 130 7.10 2.84 -15.39
C PRO A 130 6.53 3.69 -14.24
N PHE A 131 7.41 4.38 -13.53
CA PHE A 131 7.11 5.29 -12.43
C PHE A 131 7.20 6.74 -12.88
#